data_AF-A0A7J3Z5Q1-F1
#
_entry.id   AF-A0A7J3Z5Q1-F1
#
_cell.length_a   1.000
_cell.length_b   1.000
_cell.length_c   1.000
_cell.angle_alpha   90.00
_cell.angle_beta   90.00
_cell.angle_gamma   90.00
#
_symmetry.space_group_name_H-M   'P 1'
#
loop_
_entity.id
_entity.type
_entity.pdbx_description
1 polymer ?
#
loop_
_entity_poly.entity_id
_entity_poly.type
_entity_poly.pdbx_seq_one_letter_code
_entity_poly.pdbx_strand_id
1 'polypeptide(L)'
;MGDLRGKLLEIREYWLAIAKSRAGESLRNVLDLFVELMYIEPSHFILEFLQNAEDALMEAGRRGYFKIELYEDRLVISNNGKPFDENDLDCLCGIKSSKKPSLSYKGFIGIGWKSVYKISDHVEVHSNGVAFEFNKNYWRSPEALNILEKYNLKPEEVLWWITPILIQPAETVSENETRFVIHLTDKHKYQDIARAIEELSPTLFLFLDYVGEIIIIDHVKGDSKTIKWSTLSEELFQDIKVKRVVVTISRKDSTTSHKFLVFKKEYIVPEDVKKDPVTIKAKRSDVTKREVAVAFLLCTITAGEEVCPIEEVKFWSMYSFLPLHEVRTGLK
;
A
#
# COMPACT_ATOMS: atom_id res chain seq x y z
N MET A 1 -26.56 1.44 -0.02
CA MET A 1 -25.41 1.02 0.80
C MET A 1 -25.56 -0.48 0.98
N GLY A 2 -24.60 -1.27 0.50
CA GLY A 2 -24.64 -2.73 0.62
C GLY A 2 -24.51 -3.17 2.08
N ASP A 3 -25.00 -4.36 2.42
CA ASP A 3 -24.84 -4.92 3.76
C ASP A 3 -23.43 -5.51 3.90
N LEU A 4 -22.45 -4.66 4.18
CA LEU A 4 -21.05 -5.07 4.35
C LEU A 4 -20.86 -6.10 5.47
N ARG A 5 -21.69 -6.05 6.53
CA ARG A 5 -21.66 -7.05 7.60
C ARG A 5 -22.14 -8.40 7.09
N GLY A 6 -23.26 -8.43 6.37
CA GLY A 6 -23.76 -9.62 5.70
C GLY A 6 -22.74 -10.19 4.73
N LYS A 7 -22.09 -9.35 3.93
CA LYS A 7 -21.04 -9.76 2.98
C LYS A 7 -19.82 -10.38 3.68
N LEU A 8 -19.34 -9.80 4.78
CA LEU A 8 -18.24 -10.36 5.57
C LEU A 8 -18.59 -11.74 6.13
N LEU A 9 -19.84 -11.92 6.61
CA LEU A 9 -20.33 -13.22 7.06
C LEU A 9 -20.38 -14.22 5.90
N GLU A 10 -20.91 -13.84 4.75
CA GLU A 10 -20.94 -14.67 3.54
C GLU A 10 -19.54 -15.15 3.15
N ILE A 11 -18.58 -14.23 3.06
CA ILE A 11 -17.17 -14.54 2.76
C ILE A 11 -16.59 -15.53 3.79
N ARG A 12 -16.85 -15.31 5.09
CA ARG A 12 -16.37 -16.18 6.16
C ARG A 12 -16.93 -17.59 5.99
N GLU A 13 -18.25 -17.74 5.87
CA GLU A 13 -18.89 -19.05 5.72
C GLU A 13 -18.41 -19.76 4.45
N TYR A 14 -18.17 -19.02 3.35
CA TYR A 14 -17.59 -19.57 2.12
C TYR A 14 -16.22 -20.20 2.37
N TRP A 15 -15.27 -19.46 2.98
CA TRP A 15 -13.91 -19.97 3.20
C TRP A 15 -13.89 -21.14 4.18
N LEU A 16 -14.73 -21.11 5.21
CA LEU A 16 -14.88 -22.24 6.13
C LEU A 16 -15.43 -23.48 5.42
N ALA A 17 -16.44 -23.33 4.56
CA ALA A 17 -17.02 -24.45 3.81
C ALA A 17 -16.01 -25.15 2.89
N ILE A 18 -15.09 -24.39 2.28
CA ILE A 18 -14.13 -24.94 1.31
C ILE A 18 -12.76 -25.31 1.89
N ALA A 19 -12.47 -24.94 3.15
CA ALA A 19 -11.14 -25.12 3.76
C ALA A 19 -10.64 -26.57 3.73
N LYS A 20 -11.54 -27.54 3.96
CA LYS A 20 -11.25 -28.99 3.92
C LYS A 20 -11.27 -29.62 2.53
N SER A 21 -11.66 -28.88 1.51
CA SER A 21 -11.59 -29.38 0.14
C SER A 21 -10.13 -29.52 -0.29
N ARG A 22 -9.85 -30.40 -1.27
CA ARG A 22 -8.50 -30.50 -1.87
C ARG A 22 -7.98 -29.14 -2.36
N ALA A 23 -8.88 -28.30 -2.88
CA ALA A 23 -8.55 -26.95 -3.31
C ALA A 23 -8.18 -26.06 -2.13
N GLY A 24 -8.96 -26.08 -1.04
CA GLY A 24 -8.70 -25.34 0.20
C GLY A 24 -7.39 -25.74 0.87
N GLU A 25 -7.10 -27.03 0.99
CA GLU A 25 -5.84 -27.54 1.52
C GLU A 25 -4.64 -27.12 0.66
N SER A 26 -4.76 -27.26 -0.67
CA SER A 26 -3.70 -26.82 -1.59
C SER A 26 -3.43 -25.33 -1.47
N LEU A 27 -4.50 -24.55 -1.33
CA LEU A 27 -4.44 -23.10 -1.18
C LEU A 27 -3.77 -22.68 0.13
N ARG A 28 -4.11 -23.35 1.24
CA ARG A 28 -3.49 -23.15 2.54
C ARG A 28 -1.98 -23.35 2.45
N ASN A 29 -1.56 -24.49 1.89
CA ASN A 29 -0.15 -24.81 1.73
C ASN A 29 0.59 -23.77 0.85
N VAL A 30 -0.06 -23.27 -0.21
CA VAL A 30 0.51 -22.22 -1.06
C VAL A 30 0.63 -20.89 -0.33
N LEU A 31 -0.39 -20.50 0.46
CA LEU A 31 -0.35 -19.27 1.25
C LEU A 31 0.68 -19.33 2.37
N ASP A 32 0.77 -20.45 3.08
CA ASP A 32 1.81 -20.70 4.09
C ASP A 32 3.20 -20.56 3.48
N LEU A 33 3.45 -21.28 2.38
CA LEU A 33 4.72 -21.21 1.65
C LEU A 33 5.00 -19.80 1.14
N PHE A 34 3.97 -19.10 0.65
CA PHE A 34 4.10 -17.73 0.18
C PHE A 34 4.54 -16.79 1.31
N VAL A 35 3.93 -16.89 2.49
CA VAL A 35 4.32 -16.08 3.67
C VAL A 35 5.73 -16.44 4.16
N GLU A 36 6.09 -17.72 4.18
CA GLU A 36 7.42 -18.20 4.61
C GLU A 36 8.54 -17.79 3.64
N LEU A 37 8.33 -17.95 2.33
CA LEU A 37 9.36 -17.70 1.31
C LEU A 37 9.50 -16.23 0.93
N MET A 38 8.52 -15.39 1.26
CA MET A 38 8.56 -13.98 0.94
C MET A 38 9.69 -13.27 1.71
N TYR A 39 10.74 -12.82 1.01
CA TYR A 39 11.55 -11.73 1.52
C TYR A 39 10.74 -10.43 1.35
N ILE A 40 10.34 -9.83 2.47
CA ILE A 40 9.64 -8.55 2.47
C ILE A 40 10.59 -7.58 3.14
N GLU A 41 11.18 -6.70 2.34
CA GLU A 41 11.72 -5.46 2.88
C GLU A 41 10.55 -4.71 3.53
N PRO A 42 10.66 -4.26 4.80
CA PRO A 42 9.57 -3.56 5.46
C PRO A 42 9.05 -2.33 4.67
N SER A 43 9.89 -1.73 3.84
CA SER A 43 9.51 -0.67 2.90
C SER A 43 8.45 -1.13 1.88
N HIS A 44 8.50 -2.37 1.42
CA HIS A 44 7.64 -2.88 0.35
C HIS A 44 6.16 -2.86 0.76
N PHE A 45 5.81 -3.40 1.93
CA PHE A 45 4.41 -3.44 2.34
C PHE A 45 3.85 -2.04 2.62
N ILE A 46 4.66 -1.11 3.16
CA ILE A 46 4.26 0.29 3.37
C ILE A 46 3.90 0.93 2.04
N LEU A 47 4.70 0.68 0.99
CA LEU A 47 4.44 1.19 -0.35
C LEU A 47 3.19 0.57 -0.97
N GLU A 48 2.89 -0.71 -0.71
CA GLU A 48 1.62 -1.33 -1.10
C GLU A 48 0.41 -0.65 -0.44
N PHE A 49 0.49 -0.32 0.86
CA PHE A 49 -0.56 0.43 1.55
C PHE A 49 -0.70 1.87 1.02
N LEU A 50 0.42 2.53 0.72
CA LEU A 50 0.42 3.86 0.10
C LEU A 50 -0.25 3.82 -1.28
N GLN A 51 -0.01 2.76 -2.07
CA GLN A 51 -0.69 2.57 -3.36
C GLN A 51 -2.19 2.32 -3.18
N ASN A 52 -2.60 1.52 -2.19
CA ASN A 52 -4.02 1.32 -1.89
C ASN A 52 -4.71 2.63 -1.49
N ALA A 53 -4.03 3.49 -0.74
CA ALA A 53 -4.53 4.83 -0.40
C ALA A 53 -4.64 5.74 -1.63
N GLU A 54 -3.64 5.73 -2.51
CA GLU A 54 -3.65 6.45 -3.79
C GLU A 54 -4.82 6.03 -4.68
N ASP A 55 -5.04 4.72 -4.86
CA ASP A 55 -6.15 4.18 -5.64
C ASP A 55 -7.51 4.53 -5.00
N ALA A 56 -7.64 4.41 -3.68
CA ALA A 56 -8.87 4.75 -2.97
C ALA A 56 -9.20 6.25 -3.07
N LEU A 57 -8.20 7.13 -3.03
CA LEU A 57 -8.39 8.57 -3.22
C LEU A 57 -8.73 8.93 -4.67
N MET A 58 -8.13 8.23 -5.64
CA MET A 58 -8.49 8.35 -7.05
C MET A 58 -9.95 7.97 -7.30
N GLU A 59 -10.40 6.83 -6.76
CA GLU A 59 -11.81 6.39 -6.87
C GLU A 59 -12.77 7.36 -6.18
N ALA A 60 -12.36 7.97 -5.06
CA ALA A 60 -13.12 9.02 -4.39
C ALA A 60 -13.08 10.38 -5.12
N GLY A 61 -12.24 10.54 -6.15
CA GLY A 61 -12.08 11.78 -6.91
C GLY A 61 -11.57 12.95 -6.08
N ARG A 62 -10.79 12.69 -5.01
CA ARG A 62 -10.29 13.74 -4.09
C ARG A 62 -8.84 13.54 -3.72
N ARG A 63 -8.14 14.64 -3.40
CA ARG A 63 -6.83 14.56 -2.72
C ARG A 63 -7.02 14.31 -1.23
N GLY A 64 -6.09 13.61 -0.62
CA GLY A 64 -6.17 13.24 0.79
C GLY A 64 -4.84 12.86 1.43
N TYR A 65 -4.92 12.13 2.54
CA TYR A 65 -3.75 11.75 3.33
C TYR A 65 -3.53 10.24 3.36
N PHE A 66 -2.28 9.88 3.62
CA PHE A 66 -1.84 8.57 4.06
C PHE A 66 -1.14 8.72 5.41
N LYS A 67 -1.64 8.06 6.45
CA LYS A 67 -1.16 8.20 7.83
C LYS A 67 -0.59 6.87 8.32
N ILE A 68 0.55 6.95 8.99
CA ILE A 68 1.24 5.83 9.63
C ILE A 68 1.47 6.20 11.10
N GLU A 69 1.00 5.37 12.02
CA GLU A 69 1.25 5.51 13.46
C GLU A 69 1.94 4.26 13.97
N LEU A 70 3.10 4.44 14.58
CA LEU A 70 3.95 3.36 15.03
C LEU A 70 3.96 3.30 16.56
N TYR A 71 3.61 2.13 17.09
CA TYR A 71 3.66 1.79 18.51
C TYR A 71 4.65 0.64 18.71
N GLU A 72 4.94 0.31 19.96
CA GLU A 72 5.86 -0.80 20.28
C GLU A 72 5.31 -2.16 19.83
N ASP A 73 3.99 -2.34 19.90
CA ASP A 73 3.28 -3.58 19.67
C ASP A 73 2.41 -3.59 18.40
N ARG A 74 2.21 -2.44 17.75
CA ARG A 74 1.35 -2.34 16.57
C ARG A 74 1.76 -1.23 15.61
N LEU A 75 1.35 -1.40 14.35
CA LEU A 75 1.43 -0.40 13.29
C LEU A 75 0.00 -0.06 12.85
N VAL A 76 -0.38 1.20 12.89
CA VAL A 76 -1.67 1.68 12.39
C VAL A 76 -1.45 2.42 11.08
N ILE A 77 -2.19 2.05 10.04
CA ILE A 77 -2.15 2.71 8.74
C ILE A 77 -3.55 3.19 8.42
N SER A 78 -3.72 4.47 8.07
CA SER A 78 -5.01 5.00 7.66
C SER A 78 -4.95 5.91 6.44
N ASN A 79 -6.07 6.01 5.73
CA ASN A 79 -6.25 6.97 4.64
C ASN A 79 -7.71 7.42 4.58
N ASN A 80 -7.95 8.58 3.99
CA ASN A 80 -9.29 9.11 3.76
C ASN A 80 -9.73 8.97 2.30
N GLY A 81 -9.42 7.85 1.66
CA GLY A 81 -9.93 7.48 0.34
C GLY A 81 -11.40 7.06 0.36
N LYS A 82 -11.84 6.42 -0.73
CA LYS A 82 -13.12 5.72 -0.83
C LYS A 82 -13.21 4.65 0.28
N PRO A 83 -14.26 4.65 1.12
CA PRO A 83 -14.52 3.55 2.06
C PRO A 83 -14.80 2.23 1.33
N PHE A 84 -14.56 1.10 1.98
CA PHE A 84 -14.75 -0.20 1.36
C PHE A 84 -16.20 -0.46 0.97
N ASP A 85 -16.36 -1.06 -0.21
CA ASP A 85 -17.60 -1.68 -0.68
C ASP A 85 -17.49 -3.22 -0.72
N GLU A 86 -18.56 -3.90 -1.14
CA GLU A 86 -18.59 -5.37 -1.18
C GLU A 86 -17.52 -5.97 -2.11
N ASN A 87 -17.18 -5.29 -3.21
CA ASN A 87 -16.15 -5.75 -4.14
C ASN A 87 -14.76 -5.58 -3.53
N ASP A 88 -14.51 -4.51 -2.79
CA ASP A 88 -13.27 -4.32 -2.03
C ASP A 88 -13.09 -5.43 -1.00
N LEU A 89 -14.16 -5.85 -0.33
CA LEU A 89 -14.13 -6.97 0.63
C LEU A 89 -13.82 -8.32 -0.05
N ASP A 90 -14.44 -8.60 -1.19
CA ASP A 90 -14.15 -9.80 -1.99
C ASP A 90 -12.69 -9.83 -2.46
N CYS A 91 -12.13 -8.66 -2.78
CA CYS A 91 -10.73 -8.54 -3.18
C CYS A 91 -9.77 -8.72 -1.99
N LEU A 92 -10.10 -8.08 -0.86
CA LEU A 92 -9.30 -8.14 0.35
C LEU A 92 -9.25 -9.58 0.90
N CYS A 93 -10.41 -10.23 1.01
CA CYS A 93 -10.58 -11.61 1.47
C CYS A 93 -10.38 -12.64 0.36
N GLY A 94 -9.97 -12.21 -0.83
CA GLY A 94 -9.73 -13.08 -1.98
C GLY A 94 -8.25 -13.36 -2.19
N ILE A 95 -7.97 -14.35 -3.02
CA ILE A 95 -6.62 -14.62 -3.57
C ILE A 95 -6.55 -14.14 -5.03
N LYS A 96 -7.70 -13.84 -5.62
CA LYS A 96 -7.83 -13.31 -6.96
C LYS A 96 -7.59 -11.81 -6.93
N SER A 97 -6.77 -11.32 -7.85
CA SER A 97 -6.74 -9.89 -8.19
C SER A 97 -7.90 -9.59 -9.13
N SER A 98 -8.84 -8.72 -8.74
CA SER A 98 -9.82 -8.14 -9.66
C SER A 98 -9.22 -7.03 -10.53
N LYS A 99 -8.08 -6.45 -10.11
CA LYS A 99 -7.38 -5.40 -10.84
C LYS A 99 -6.83 -5.97 -12.15
N LYS A 100 -7.34 -5.46 -13.29
CA LYS A 100 -6.73 -5.69 -14.60
C LYS A 100 -5.36 -5.01 -14.60
N PRO A 101 -4.26 -5.74 -14.87
CA PRO A 101 -2.91 -5.17 -14.88
C PRO A 101 -2.71 -3.99 -15.84
N SER A 102 -3.58 -3.88 -16.85
CA SER A 102 -3.63 -2.81 -17.85
C SER A 102 -4.40 -1.57 -17.42
N LEU A 103 -5.41 -1.71 -16.55
CA LEU A 103 -6.25 -0.59 -16.10
C LEU A 103 -5.75 -0.01 -14.77
N SER A 104 -5.07 -0.81 -13.94
CA SER A 104 -4.34 -0.29 -12.80
C SER A 104 -2.95 0.18 -13.25
N TYR A 105 -2.54 1.36 -12.80
CA TYR A 105 -1.18 1.86 -13.06
C TYR A 105 -0.09 0.93 -12.47
N LYS A 106 -0.43 0.02 -11.55
CA LYS A 106 0.44 -0.50 -10.49
C LYS A 106 0.05 -1.91 -10.02
N GLY A 107 1.06 -2.66 -9.55
CA GLY A 107 0.93 -3.85 -8.69
C GLY A 107 0.25 -5.09 -9.29
N PHE A 108 1.03 -6.13 -9.61
CA PHE A 108 0.49 -7.45 -9.85
C PHE A 108 0.10 -8.08 -8.50
N ILE A 109 -1.12 -8.66 -8.47
CA ILE A 109 -1.68 -9.54 -7.43
C ILE A 109 -2.21 -8.82 -6.18
N GLY A 110 -3.52 -8.91 -5.93
CA GLY A 110 -4.22 -8.56 -4.66
C GLY A 110 -3.77 -9.35 -3.41
N ILE A 111 -2.53 -9.84 -3.44
CA ILE A 111 -1.77 -10.45 -2.37
C ILE A 111 -0.75 -9.43 -1.79
N GLY A 112 -0.47 -8.29 -2.46
CA GLY A 112 0.51 -7.29 -1.99
C GLY A 112 0.33 -6.88 -0.53
N TRP A 113 -0.90 -6.56 -0.11
CA TRP A 113 -1.18 -6.23 1.29
C TRP A 113 -1.00 -7.41 2.25
N LYS A 114 -1.21 -8.66 1.77
CA LYS A 114 -1.06 -9.89 2.56
C LYS A 114 0.40 -10.15 2.95
N SER A 115 1.37 -9.42 2.38
CA SER A 115 2.75 -9.41 2.89
C SER A 115 2.82 -8.98 4.37
N VAL A 116 1.82 -8.24 4.86
CA VAL A 116 1.69 -7.87 6.27
C VAL A 116 1.73 -9.08 7.22
N TYR A 117 1.30 -10.25 6.75
CA TYR A 117 1.27 -11.47 7.57
C TYR A 117 2.64 -12.04 7.93
N LYS A 118 3.73 -11.50 7.36
CA LYS A 118 5.10 -11.80 7.80
C LYS A 118 5.48 -11.10 9.12
N ILE A 119 4.79 -10.03 9.45
CA ILE A 119 5.07 -9.22 10.65
C ILE A 119 3.92 -9.27 11.67
N SER A 120 2.81 -9.90 11.31
CA SER A 120 1.56 -9.91 12.08
C SER A 120 0.79 -11.20 11.87
N ASP A 121 0.24 -11.76 12.95
CA ASP A 121 -0.77 -12.82 12.90
C ASP A 121 -2.18 -12.32 13.25
N HIS A 122 -2.32 -11.00 13.40
CA HIS A 122 -3.55 -10.31 13.79
C HIS A 122 -3.63 -8.91 13.16
N VAL A 123 -4.51 -8.77 12.18
CA VAL A 123 -4.76 -7.50 11.48
C VAL A 123 -6.23 -7.14 11.59
N GLU A 124 -6.52 -5.95 12.11
CA GLU A 124 -7.87 -5.38 12.09
C GLU A 124 -8.03 -4.41 10.93
N VAL A 125 -9.26 -4.32 10.42
CA VAL A 125 -9.66 -3.46 9.32
C VAL A 125 -10.94 -2.75 9.70
N HIS A 126 -10.92 -1.43 9.60
CA HIS A 126 -12.03 -0.54 9.92
C HIS A 126 -12.31 0.34 8.71
N SER A 127 -13.52 0.29 8.18
CA SER A 127 -13.92 1.11 7.04
C SER A 127 -15.44 1.17 6.94
N ASN A 128 -16.01 2.30 6.55
CA ASN A 128 -17.44 2.43 6.24
C ASN A 128 -18.39 1.93 7.36
N GLY A 129 -18.03 2.18 8.62
CA GLY A 129 -18.82 1.76 9.79
C GLY A 129 -18.78 0.25 10.10
N VAL A 130 -18.00 -0.54 9.37
CA VAL A 130 -17.73 -1.95 9.70
C VAL A 130 -16.30 -2.13 10.20
N ALA A 131 -16.14 -3.07 11.13
CA ALA A 131 -14.86 -3.50 11.66
C ALA A 131 -14.79 -5.02 11.64
N PHE A 132 -13.66 -5.54 11.16
CA PHE A 132 -13.37 -6.97 11.10
C PHE A 132 -11.88 -7.21 11.25
N GLU A 133 -11.50 -8.43 11.56
CA GLU A 133 -10.10 -8.82 11.71
C GLU A 133 -9.78 -10.13 10.99
N PHE A 134 -8.50 -10.30 10.73
CA PHE A 134 -7.88 -11.58 10.38
C PHE A 134 -6.97 -11.94 11.55
N ASN A 135 -7.36 -12.95 12.33
CA ASN A 135 -6.70 -13.29 13.57
C ASN A 135 -6.46 -14.80 13.65
N LYS A 136 -5.18 -15.19 13.61
CA LYS A 136 -4.78 -16.61 13.67
C LYS A 136 -5.17 -17.28 14.99
N ASN A 137 -5.15 -16.52 16.10
CA ASN A 137 -5.38 -17.04 17.44
C ASN A 137 -6.86 -17.08 17.81
N TYR A 138 -7.69 -16.23 17.21
CA TYR A 138 -9.15 -16.29 17.35
C TYR A 138 -9.71 -17.69 17.07
N TRP A 139 -9.21 -18.36 16.04
CA TRP A 139 -9.70 -19.69 15.65
C TRP A 139 -9.47 -20.81 16.68
N ARG A 140 -8.71 -20.53 17.76
CA ARG A 140 -8.52 -21.42 18.92
C ARG A 140 -9.43 -21.08 20.11
N SER A 141 -10.22 -20.01 20.03
CA SER A 141 -11.11 -19.59 21.12
C SER A 141 -12.34 -20.50 21.23
N PRO A 142 -13.00 -20.60 22.41
CA PRO A 142 -14.22 -21.38 22.57
C PRO A 142 -15.34 -20.98 21.58
N GLU A 143 -15.48 -19.68 21.29
CA GLU A 143 -16.46 -19.17 20.35
C GLU A 143 -16.19 -19.65 18.93
N ALA A 144 -14.92 -19.61 18.50
CA ALA A 144 -14.54 -20.06 17.17
C ALA A 144 -14.67 -21.58 17.04
N LEU A 145 -14.31 -22.36 18.06
CA LEU A 145 -14.44 -23.82 18.05
C LEU A 145 -15.90 -24.26 17.78
N ASN A 146 -16.88 -23.58 18.39
CA ASN A 146 -18.30 -23.83 18.12
C ASN A 146 -18.71 -23.55 16.66
N ILE A 147 -18.07 -22.56 16.01
CA ILE A 147 -18.29 -22.28 14.58
C ILE A 147 -17.66 -23.39 13.74
N LEU A 148 -16.42 -23.79 14.06
CA LEU A 148 -15.66 -24.79 13.32
C LEU A 148 -16.28 -26.19 13.38
N GLU A 149 -16.96 -26.55 14.48
CA GLU A 149 -17.69 -27.82 14.60
C GLU A 149 -18.70 -28.04 13.46
N LYS A 150 -19.39 -26.99 13.02
CA LYS A 150 -20.37 -27.05 11.91
C LYS A 150 -19.72 -27.46 10.59
N TYR A 151 -18.44 -27.15 10.44
CA TYR A 151 -17.63 -27.45 9.26
C TYR A 151 -16.71 -28.65 9.46
N ASN A 152 -16.76 -29.27 10.64
CA ASN A 152 -15.83 -30.29 11.08
C ASN A 152 -14.37 -29.84 10.89
N LEU A 153 -14.03 -28.58 11.20
CA LEU A 153 -12.68 -28.03 11.02
C LEU A 153 -11.90 -27.99 12.32
N LYS A 154 -10.58 -28.13 12.22
CA LYS A 154 -9.63 -27.78 13.29
C LYS A 154 -9.10 -26.34 13.08
N PRO A 155 -8.65 -25.65 14.13
CA PRO A 155 -8.12 -24.29 14.03
C PRO A 155 -7.00 -24.13 12.99
N GLU A 156 -6.09 -25.09 12.90
CA GLU A 156 -4.98 -25.12 11.94
C GLU A 156 -5.44 -25.33 10.49
N GLU A 157 -6.67 -25.76 10.27
CA GLU A 157 -7.20 -25.99 8.92
C GLU A 157 -7.80 -24.72 8.31
N VAL A 158 -8.01 -23.66 9.11
CA VAL A 158 -8.62 -22.41 8.68
C VAL A 158 -7.63 -21.56 7.87
N LEU A 159 -8.10 -21.05 6.73
CA LEU A 159 -7.41 -20.06 5.89
C LEU A 159 -7.47 -18.66 6.52
N TRP A 160 -6.94 -18.49 7.73
CA TRP A 160 -7.15 -17.30 8.56
C TRP A 160 -6.70 -15.98 7.90
N TRP A 161 -5.75 -16.01 6.96
CA TRP A 161 -5.31 -14.86 6.16
C TRP A 161 -6.39 -14.21 5.29
N ILE A 162 -7.50 -14.91 5.07
CA ILE A 162 -8.58 -14.48 4.16
C ILE A 162 -9.97 -14.74 4.71
N THR A 163 -10.08 -15.36 5.89
CA THR A 163 -11.35 -15.60 6.56
C THR A 163 -11.61 -14.48 7.56
N PRO A 164 -12.47 -13.49 7.25
CA PRO A 164 -12.70 -12.35 8.13
C PRO A 164 -13.51 -12.73 9.37
N ILE A 165 -13.26 -12.02 10.47
CA ILE A 165 -13.97 -12.14 11.73
C ILE A 165 -14.57 -10.78 12.05
N LEU A 166 -15.89 -10.65 12.12
CA LEU A 166 -16.54 -9.40 12.54
C LEU A 166 -16.19 -9.07 13.98
N ILE A 167 -15.81 -7.82 14.24
CA ILE A 167 -15.50 -7.32 15.58
C ILE A 167 -16.31 -6.05 15.88
N GLN A 168 -16.42 -5.74 17.17
CA GLN A 168 -16.82 -4.40 17.60
C GLN A 168 -15.54 -3.59 17.79
N PRO A 169 -15.41 -2.43 17.13
CA PRO A 169 -14.18 -1.66 17.22
C PRO A 169 -14.03 -1.06 18.62
N ALA A 170 -12.82 -1.12 19.18
CA ALA A 170 -12.52 -0.51 20.48
C ALA A 170 -12.58 1.04 20.41
N GLU A 171 -12.34 1.60 19.23
CA GLU A 171 -12.39 3.04 18.95
C GLU A 171 -13.29 3.32 17.75
N THR A 172 -14.01 4.43 17.78
CA THR A 172 -14.83 4.84 16.63
C THR A 172 -13.91 5.41 15.55
N VAL A 173 -13.82 4.73 14.40
CA VAL A 173 -13.14 5.26 13.21
C VAL A 173 -14.11 6.15 12.44
N SER A 174 -13.62 7.28 11.92
CA SER A 174 -14.41 8.18 11.08
C SER A 174 -14.99 7.42 9.89
N GLU A 175 -16.23 7.68 9.51
CA GLU A 175 -16.90 7.02 8.37
C GLU A 175 -16.14 7.20 7.05
N ASN A 176 -15.33 8.27 6.95
CA ASN A 176 -14.54 8.62 5.78
C ASN A 176 -13.08 8.14 5.87
N GLU A 177 -12.71 7.36 6.87
CA GLU A 177 -11.37 6.81 7.05
C GLU A 177 -11.39 5.28 6.92
N THR A 178 -10.47 4.74 6.13
CA THR A 178 -10.12 3.32 6.15
C THR A 178 -8.85 3.16 6.98
N ARG A 179 -8.90 2.29 7.99
CA ARG A 179 -7.80 2.06 8.94
C ARG A 179 -7.48 0.57 9.04
N PHE A 180 -6.19 0.27 9.00
CA PHE A 180 -5.62 -1.03 9.30
C PHE A 180 -4.86 -0.94 10.61
N VAL A 181 -5.11 -1.87 11.54
CA VAL A 181 -4.34 -2.03 12.78
C VAL A 181 -3.60 -3.36 12.68
N ILE A 182 -2.28 -3.29 12.63
CA ILE A 182 -1.40 -4.44 12.39
C ILE A 182 -0.69 -4.73 13.70
N HIS A 183 -1.11 -5.78 14.41
CA HIS A 183 -0.49 -6.18 15.67
C HIS A 183 0.80 -6.95 15.38
N LEU A 184 1.93 -6.44 15.86
CA LEU A 184 3.25 -6.98 15.57
C LEU A 184 3.50 -8.25 16.36
N THR A 185 3.98 -9.30 15.70
CA THR A 185 4.31 -10.58 16.37
C THR A 185 5.47 -10.47 17.35
N ASP A 186 6.34 -9.46 17.18
CA ASP A 186 7.52 -9.26 18.01
C ASP A 186 8.01 -7.79 17.98
N LYS A 187 8.61 -7.35 19.08
CA LYS A 187 9.12 -5.99 19.27
C LYS A 187 10.30 -5.64 18.35
N HIS A 188 11.08 -6.60 17.87
CA HIS A 188 12.16 -6.29 16.92
C HIS A 188 11.62 -5.81 15.56
N LYS A 189 10.37 -6.18 15.20
CA LYS A 189 9.72 -5.71 13.97
C LYS A 189 9.54 -4.19 13.95
N TYR A 190 9.28 -3.59 15.12
CA TYR A 190 9.20 -2.13 15.24
C TYR A 190 10.48 -1.45 14.71
N GLN A 191 11.66 -1.95 15.06
CA GLN A 191 12.93 -1.32 14.66
C GLN A 191 13.13 -1.36 13.14
N ASP A 192 12.78 -2.48 12.51
CA ASP A 192 12.90 -2.66 11.06
C ASP A 192 11.89 -1.77 10.30
N ILE A 193 10.66 -1.67 10.80
CA ILE A 193 9.62 -0.81 10.24
C ILE A 193 9.98 0.67 10.42
N ALA A 194 10.43 1.07 11.61
CA ALA A 194 10.86 2.44 11.91
C ALA A 194 11.99 2.89 10.97
N ARG A 195 12.97 2.00 10.72
CA ARG A 195 14.06 2.27 9.76
C ARG A 195 13.52 2.46 8.35
N ALA A 196 12.63 1.58 7.90
CA ALA A 196 12.05 1.67 6.56
C ALA A 196 11.18 2.92 6.36
N ILE A 197 10.40 3.32 7.37
CA ILE A 197 9.59 4.55 7.34
C ILE A 197 10.49 5.79 7.28
N GLU A 198 11.58 5.79 8.04
CA GLU A 198 12.53 6.90 8.06
C GLU A 198 13.22 7.08 6.70
N GLU A 199 13.52 5.97 6.03
CA GLU A 199 14.10 5.92 4.68
C GLU A 199 13.10 6.24 3.56
N LEU A 200 11.81 6.48 3.85
CA LEU A 200 10.85 6.93 2.84
C LEU A 200 11.31 8.26 2.24
N SER A 201 11.75 8.17 0.98
CA SER A 201 12.28 9.30 0.24
C SER A 201 11.19 10.33 -0.06
N PRO A 202 11.50 11.64 0.02
CA PRO A 202 10.62 12.68 -0.47
C PRO A 202 10.20 12.40 -1.92
N THR A 203 11.09 11.88 -2.77
CA THR A 203 10.85 11.60 -4.20
C THR A 203 9.64 10.72 -4.50
N LEU A 204 9.08 10.02 -3.51
CA LEU A 204 7.80 9.31 -3.63
C LEU A 204 6.66 10.20 -4.18
N PHE A 205 6.67 11.52 -3.90
CA PHE A 205 5.65 12.44 -4.42
C PHE A 205 5.56 12.44 -5.96
N LEU A 206 6.64 12.10 -6.66
CA LEU A 206 6.65 12.05 -8.13
C LEU A 206 5.65 11.05 -8.69
N PHE A 207 5.26 10.08 -7.86
CA PHE A 207 4.41 8.95 -8.18
C PHE A 207 3.04 9.04 -7.51
N LEU A 208 2.67 10.19 -6.96
CA LEU A 208 1.42 10.36 -6.22
C LEU A 208 0.67 11.58 -6.74
N ASP A 209 -0.51 11.32 -7.29
CA ASP A 209 -1.43 12.31 -7.84
C ASP A 209 -2.58 12.62 -6.86
N TYR A 210 -2.94 11.68 -5.98
CA TYR A 210 -4.11 11.82 -5.09
C TYR A 210 -3.76 11.88 -3.60
N VAL A 211 -2.81 11.09 -3.11
CA VAL A 211 -2.18 11.37 -1.82
C VAL A 211 -1.53 12.75 -1.95
N GLY A 212 -1.74 13.63 -0.99
CA GLY A 212 -1.10 14.95 -0.93
C GLY A 212 -0.35 15.21 0.37
N GLU A 213 -0.58 14.36 1.35
CA GLU A 213 0.02 14.42 2.67
C GLU A 213 0.32 13.01 3.17
N ILE A 214 1.57 12.78 3.58
CA ILE A 214 1.98 11.58 4.30
C ILE A 214 2.29 12.00 5.74
N ILE A 215 1.57 11.41 6.69
CA ILE A 215 1.70 11.71 8.12
C ILE A 215 2.32 10.49 8.80
N ILE A 216 3.42 10.68 9.51
CA ILE A 216 4.12 9.63 10.25
C ILE A 216 4.19 10.06 11.71
N ILE A 217 3.69 9.24 12.61
CA ILE A 217 3.74 9.46 14.05
C ILE A 217 4.42 8.24 14.68
N ASP A 218 5.55 8.45 15.34
CA ASP A 218 6.28 7.43 16.09
C ASP A 218 6.02 7.66 17.58
N HIS A 219 5.09 6.89 18.15
CA HIS A 219 4.73 7.01 19.57
C HIS A 219 5.82 6.47 20.50
N VAL A 220 6.74 5.65 20.01
CA VAL A 220 7.84 5.09 20.79
C VAL A 220 8.96 6.12 20.94
N LYS A 221 9.32 6.81 19.85
CA LYS A 221 10.30 7.92 19.89
C LYS A 221 9.70 9.26 20.31
N GLY A 222 8.37 9.37 20.29
CA GLY A 222 7.69 10.65 20.48
C GLY A 222 7.98 11.64 19.35
N ASP A 223 8.22 11.15 18.13
CA ASP A 223 8.50 11.97 16.94
C ASP A 223 7.31 11.98 15.97
N SER A 224 7.22 13.02 15.16
CA SER A 224 6.21 13.13 14.11
C SER A 224 6.81 13.80 12.89
N LYS A 225 6.64 13.18 11.71
CA LYS A 225 7.11 13.66 10.41
C LYS A 225 5.91 13.79 9.49
N THR A 226 5.74 14.94 8.86
CA THR A 226 4.70 15.17 7.85
C THR A 226 5.35 15.56 6.54
N ILE A 227 5.02 14.88 5.46
CA ILE A 227 5.49 15.17 4.10
C ILE A 227 4.30 15.67 3.30
N LYS A 228 4.34 16.91 2.84
CA LYS A 228 3.32 17.53 1.98
C LYS A 228 3.93 17.90 0.65
N TRP A 229 3.14 17.82 -0.41
CA TRP A 229 3.54 18.42 -1.69
C TRP A 229 2.40 19.16 -2.35
N SER A 230 2.78 20.22 -3.06
CA SER A 230 1.87 21.02 -3.87
C SER A 230 2.56 21.41 -5.17
N THR A 231 1.73 21.60 -6.21
CA THR A 231 2.21 22.14 -7.48
C THR A 231 2.13 23.66 -7.40
N LEU A 232 3.28 24.33 -7.50
CA LEU A 232 3.41 25.79 -7.52
C LEU A 232 2.98 26.36 -8.88
N SER A 233 3.36 25.69 -9.96
CA SER A 233 2.97 26.05 -11.32
C SER A 233 2.94 24.81 -12.21
N GLU A 234 2.09 24.85 -13.23
CA GLU A 234 2.01 23.85 -14.29
C GLU A 234 1.92 24.58 -15.63
N GLU A 235 2.75 24.16 -16.58
CA GLU A 235 2.76 24.68 -17.94
C GLU A 235 2.96 23.55 -18.96
N LEU A 236 2.61 23.82 -20.21
CA LEU A 236 2.85 22.91 -21.33
C LEU A 236 4.02 23.45 -22.15
N PHE A 237 5.07 22.65 -22.28
CA PHE A 237 6.22 22.95 -23.12
C PHE A 237 6.42 21.80 -24.12
N GLN A 238 6.18 22.05 -25.41
CA GLN A 238 6.37 21.04 -26.49
C GLN A 238 5.65 19.70 -26.19
N ASP A 239 4.38 19.77 -25.78
CA ASP A 239 3.55 18.63 -25.36
C ASP A 239 4.06 17.87 -24.12
N ILE A 240 4.97 18.47 -23.35
CA ILE A 240 5.43 17.98 -22.05
C ILE A 240 4.78 18.85 -20.97
N LYS A 241 4.16 18.21 -19.99
CA LYS A 241 3.67 18.89 -18.79
C LYS A 241 4.86 19.19 -17.89
N VAL A 242 5.14 20.45 -17.67
CA VAL A 242 6.21 20.91 -16.79
C VAL A 242 5.58 21.44 -15.50
N LYS A 243 5.93 20.84 -14.37
CA LYS A 243 5.43 21.20 -13.05
C LYS A 243 6.56 21.68 -12.18
N ARG A 244 6.33 22.78 -11.47
CA ARG A 244 7.15 23.17 -10.31
C ARG A 244 6.47 22.63 -9.07
N VAL A 245 7.09 21.67 -8.40
CA VAL A 245 6.55 21.01 -7.22
C VAL A 245 7.37 21.41 -6.01
N VAL A 246 6.72 21.75 -4.91
CA VAL A 246 7.38 21.90 -3.61
C VAL A 246 6.99 20.74 -2.72
N VAL A 247 7.98 20.16 -2.07
CA VAL A 247 7.82 19.14 -1.03
C VAL A 247 8.27 19.75 0.27
N THR A 248 7.36 19.78 1.24
CA THR A 248 7.64 20.29 2.58
C THR A 248 7.65 19.11 3.53
N ILE A 249 8.75 18.97 4.27
CA ILE A 249 8.91 17.98 5.33
C ILE A 249 8.94 18.73 6.65
N SER A 250 7.93 18.51 7.48
CA SER A 250 7.82 19.12 8.79
C SER A 250 7.99 18.06 9.88
N ARG A 251 8.87 18.35 10.82
CA ARG A 251 8.99 17.69 12.14
C ARG A 251 8.68 18.71 13.23
N LYS A 252 8.62 18.27 14.50
CA LYS A 252 8.28 19.14 15.64
C LYS A 252 9.05 20.46 15.68
N ASP A 253 10.35 20.41 15.39
CA ASP A 253 11.26 21.57 15.54
C ASP A 253 11.89 22.04 14.23
N SER A 254 11.58 21.40 13.11
CA SER A 254 12.20 21.73 11.82
C SER A 254 11.22 21.58 10.67
N THR A 255 11.34 22.48 9.70
CA THR A 255 10.66 22.32 8.42
C THR A 255 11.69 22.53 7.33
N THR A 256 11.87 21.50 6.50
CA THR A 256 12.68 21.58 5.28
C THR A 256 11.76 21.60 4.08
N SER A 257 12.19 22.27 3.02
CA SER A 257 11.44 22.29 1.77
C SER A 257 12.38 22.03 0.60
N HIS A 258 11.91 21.22 -0.34
CA HIS A 258 12.62 20.85 -1.56
C HIS A 258 11.77 21.24 -2.75
N LYS A 259 12.35 21.99 -3.68
CA LYS A 259 11.67 22.37 -4.93
C LYS A 259 12.14 21.47 -6.05
N PHE A 260 11.22 21.04 -6.89
CA PHE A 260 11.49 20.18 -8.03
C PHE A 260 10.90 20.76 -9.30
N LEU A 261 11.65 20.66 -10.39
CA LEU A 261 11.15 20.83 -11.74
C LEU A 261 10.86 19.45 -12.32
N VAL A 262 9.59 19.15 -12.59
CA VAL A 262 9.12 17.83 -13.01
C VAL A 262 8.57 17.90 -14.42
N PHE A 263 9.11 17.08 -15.31
CA PHE A 263 8.65 16.90 -16.69
C PHE A 263 7.86 15.61 -16.77
N LYS A 264 6.58 15.68 -17.15
CA LYS A 264 5.70 14.52 -17.34
C LYS A 264 5.19 14.48 -18.77
N LYS A 265 5.29 13.32 -19.42
CA LYS A 265 4.69 13.09 -20.75
C LYS A 265 4.13 11.68 -20.83
N GLU A 266 2.95 11.57 -21.44
CA GLU A 266 2.33 10.30 -21.77
C GLU A 266 2.86 9.81 -23.12
N TYR A 267 3.34 8.57 -23.15
CA TYR A 267 3.84 7.91 -24.35
C TYR A 267 2.93 6.74 -24.72
N ILE A 268 2.73 6.54 -26.02
CA ILE A 268 2.15 5.28 -26.52
C ILE A 268 3.24 4.21 -26.37
N VAL A 269 2.92 3.09 -25.73
CA VAL A 269 3.88 2.01 -25.52
C VAL A 269 4.22 1.37 -26.89
N PRO A 270 5.51 1.36 -27.29
CA PRO A 270 5.93 0.76 -28.55
C PRO A 270 5.58 -0.74 -28.65
N GLU A 271 5.30 -1.22 -29.87
CA GLU A 271 4.89 -2.62 -30.09
C GLU A 271 5.98 -3.64 -29.76
N ASP A 272 7.25 -3.29 -29.94
CA ASP A 272 8.39 -4.09 -29.51
C ASP A 272 8.45 -4.22 -27.99
N VAL A 273 8.18 -3.14 -27.24
CA VAL A 273 8.07 -3.20 -25.77
C VAL A 273 6.88 -4.06 -25.33
N LYS A 274 5.73 -3.97 -25.99
CA LYS A 274 4.58 -4.84 -25.66
C LYS A 274 4.87 -6.32 -25.91
N LYS A 275 5.68 -6.62 -26.93
CA LYS A 275 6.08 -7.98 -27.33
C LYS A 275 7.30 -8.49 -26.58
N ASP A 276 7.97 -7.65 -25.79
CA ASP A 276 9.11 -8.03 -24.99
C ASP A 276 8.71 -9.17 -24.01
N PRO A 277 9.49 -10.27 -23.93
CA PRO A 277 9.19 -11.40 -23.06
C PRO A 277 9.05 -11.02 -21.58
N VAL A 278 9.80 -10.03 -21.08
CA VAL A 278 9.69 -9.57 -19.68
C VAL A 278 8.35 -8.86 -19.47
N THR A 279 7.96 -8.00 -20.41
CA THR A 279 6.66 -7.30 -20.40
C THR A 279 5.47 -8.26 -20.47
N ILE A 280 5.54 -9.28 -21.33
CA ILE A 280 4.52 -10.34 -21.44
C ILE A 280 4.46 -11.15 -20.15
N LYS A 281 5.60 -11.57 -19.59
CA LYS A 281 5.67 -12.33 -18.33
C LYS A 281 5.09 -11.54 -17.16
N ALA A 282 5.34 -10.22 -17.14
CA ALA A 282 4.72 -9.29 -16.20
C ALA A 282 3.23 -9.01 -16.50
N LYS A 283 2.68 -9.59 -17.57
CA LYS A 283 1.30 -9.43 -18.05
C LYS A 283 0.93 -7.94 -18.22
N ARG A 284 1.82 -7.18 -18.85
CA ARG A 284 1.65 -5.75 -19.17
C ARG A 284 1.62 -5.46 -20.67
N SER A 285 1.53 -6.49 -21.51
CA SER A 285 1.56 -6.36 -22.98
C SER A 285 0.32 -5.63 -23.55
N ASP A 286 -0.75 -5.53 -22.77
CA ASP A 286 -1.99 -4.82 -23.09
C ASP A 286 -1.98 -3.34 -22.67
N VAL A 287 -0.90 -2.85 -22.04
CA VAL A 287 -0.74 -1.42 -21.72
C VAL A 287 -0.50 -0.63 -23.01
N THR A 288 -1.42 0.27 -23.35
CA THR A 288 -1.34 1.07 -24.58
C THR A 288 -0.59 2.38 -24.39
N LYS A 289 -0.64 2.96 -23.20
CA LYS A 289 -0.02 4.25 -22.87
C LYS A 289 0.64 4.22 -21.50
N ARG A 290 1.69 5.03 -21.32
CA ARG A 290 2.42 5.15 -20.06
C ARG A 290 2.95 6.57 -19.86
N GLU A 291 2.74 7.13 -18.68
CA GLU A 291 3.41 8.37 -18.26
C GLU A 291 4.87 8.08 -17.89
N VAL A 292 5.78 8.90 -18.40
CA VAL A 292 7.18 8.96 -17.97
C VAL A 292 7.41 10.32 -17.34
N ALA A 293 8.01 10.32 -16.15
CA ALA A 293 8.34 11.50 -15.38
C ALA A 293 9.85 11.61 -15.15
N VAL A 294 10.40 12.82 -15.31
CA VAL A 294 11.78 13.16 -14.94
C VAL A 294 11.73 14.36 -14.01
N ALA A 295 12.49 14.34 -12.93
CA ALA A 295 12.49 15.42 -11.94
C ALA A 295 13.91 15.89 -11.63
N PHE A 296 14.06 17.20 -11.48
CA PHE A 296 15.30 17.86 -11.11
C PHE A 296 15.10 18.63 -9.82
N LEU A 297 15.99 18.44 -8.84
CA LEU A 297 16.01 19.23 -7.61
C LEU A 297 16.47 20.66 -7.93
N LEU A 298 15.80 21.65 -7.35
CA LEU A 298 16.12 23.07 -7.49
C LEU A 298 16.65 23.62 -6.16
N CYS A 299 17.80 24.30 -6.19
CA CYS A 299 18.24 25.17 -5.09
C CYS A 299 17.88 26.62 -5.37
N THR A 300 17.60 27.37 -4.30
CA THR A 300 17.48 28.81 -4.38
C THR A 300 18.87 29.44 -4.27
N ILE A 301 19.25 30.22 -5.27
CA ILE A 301 20.49 31.01 -5.31
C ILE A 301 20.15 32.51 -5.33
N THR A 302 21.15 33.37 -5.16
CA THR A 302 20.96 34.84 -5.18
C THR A 302 20.36 35.37 -6.48
N ALA A 303 20.55 34.67 -7.61
CA ALA A 303 20.06 35.06 -8.93
C ALA A 303 18.76 34.34 -9.37
N GLY A 304 18.15 33.50 -8.52
CA GLY A 304 16.94 32.74 -8.86
C GLY A 304 16.99 31.29 -8.36
N GLU A 305 16.64 30.34 -9.23
CA GLU A 305 16.68 28.91 -8.93
C GLU A 305 17.54 28.18 -9.96
N GLU A 306 18.40 27.29 -9.49
CA GLU A 306 19.25 26.46 -10.33
C GLU A 306 19.06 24.98 -10.01
N VAL A 307 19.34 24.13 -11.00
CA VAL A 307 19.35 22.69 -10.82
C VAL A 307 20.54 22.31 -9.96
N CYS A 308 20.28 21.53 -8.92
CA CYS A 308 21.32 21.07 -7.99
C CYS A 308 21.52 19.55 -8.07
N PRO A 309 22.76 19.08 -7.85
CA PRO A 309 23.00 17.67 -7.61
C PRO A 309 22.30 17.24 -6.32
N ILE A 310 21.77 16.03 -6.33
CA ILE A 310 21.28 15.37 -5.11
C ILE A 310 22.51 14.72 -4.46
N GLU A 311 23.03 15.31 -3.39
CA GLU A 311 24.24 14.82 -2.69
C GLU A 311 23.97 13.55 -1.85
N GLU A 312 22.70 13.25 -1.56
CA GLU A 312 22.31 12.00 -0.91
C GLU A 312 22.56 10.81 -1.86
N VAL A 313 23.37 9.85 -1.41
CA VAL A 313 23.91 8.70 -2.18
C VAL A 313 22.85 7.67 -2.64
N LYS A 314 21.55 8.01 -2.67
CA LYS A 314 20.48 7.12 -3.15
C LYS A 314 19.97 7.53 -4.54
N PHE A 315 20.87 7.24 -5.48
CA PHE A 315 20.78 6.89 -6.91
C PHE A 315 19.89 7.65 -7.89
N TRP A 316 20.49 7.86 -9.08
CA TRP A 316 19.85 8.02 -10.38
C TRP A 316 18.86 6.88 -10.63
N SER A 317 17.62 7.12 -10.21
CA SER A 317 16.61 6.09 -10.09
C SER A 317 15.72 6.07 -11.33
N MET A 318 15.70 4.96 -12.07
CA MET A 318 14.60 4.67 -12.97
C MET A 318 13.46 4.07 -12.16
N TYR A 319 12.49 4.90 -11.80
CA TYR A 319 11.29 4.42 -11.12
C TYR A 319 10.30 3.91 -12.15
N SER A 320 10.18 2.59 -12.25
CA SER A 320 8.97 1.98 -12.80
C SER A 320 8.05 1.66 -11.63
N PHE A 321 6.88 2.30 -11.62
CA PHE A 321 5.87 2.26 -10.56
C PHE A 321 5.85 0.94 -9.78
N LEU A 322 6.24 1.04 -8.51
CA LEU A 322 6.59 -0.04 -7.57
C LEU A 322 5.68 -1.30 -7.65
N PRO A 323 6.24 -2.51 -7.46
CA PRO A 323 7.60 -2.79 -7.00
C PRO A 323 8.53 -3.22 -8.15
N LEU A 324 9.36 -2.30 -8.59
CA LEU A 324 10.71 -2.64 -9.00
C LEU A 324 11.64 -1.93 -8.03
N HIS A 325 12.62 -2.66 -7.52
CA HIS A 325 13.71 -2.08 -6.75
C HIS A 325 14.33 -0.93 -7.56
N GLU A 326 14.83 0.07 -6.84
CA GLU A 326 15.67 1.11 -7.40
C GLU A 326 16.76 0.49 -8.30
N VAL A 327 16.66 0.70 -9.61
CA VAL A 327 17.67 0.19 -10.55
C VAL A 327 18.67 1.29 -10.85
N ARG A 328 19.94 1.05 -10.51
CA ARG A 328 21.07 1.90 -10.89
C ARG A 328 21.20 1.90 -12.41
N THR A 329 21.06 3.07 -13.03
CA THR A 329 21.16 3.20 -14.50
C THR A 329 22.59 3.09 -15.02
N GLY A 330 23.60 3.21 -14.15
CA GLY A 330 25.02 3.16 -14.53
C GLY A 330 25.47 4.30 -15.44
N LEU A 331 24.59 5.26 -15.73
CA LEU A 331 24.91 6.48 -16.47
C LEU A 331 25.86 7.31 -15.59
N LYS A 332 27.09 7.48 -16.07
CA LYS A 332 28.11 8.34 -15.49
C LYS A 332 28.08 9.71 -16.15
#